data_AF-R5DSP5-F1
#
_entry.id   AF-R5DSP5-F1
#
_cell.length_a   1.000
_cell.length_b   1.000
_cell.length_c   1.000
_cell.angle_alpha   90.00
_cell.angle_beta   90.00
_cell.angle_gamma   90.00
#
_symmetry.space_group_name_H-M   'P 1'
#
loop_
_entity.id
_entity.type
_entity.pdbx_description
1 polymer ?
#
loop_
_entity_poly.entity_id
_entity_poly.type
_entity_poly.pdbx_seq_one_letter_code
_entity_poly.pdbx_strand_id
1 'polypeptide(L)'
;MLDIWNACKDYDVFTGDIEERIVAQMLFTKSSDKRLTDVFDSYVKNGGHRTVIAAYAAYNAFMYFVKHREVDIAVFDVIEELIMEKRAIPDVCVLAYLKYYSLRTGELTESKSRFIYEIIKTLCAVDKCFEFYKNYSEVFALPYNMTDRTFAEYAGNPDSRVEIHYWFGESSNEYTEILSSCGGYFVKGFTLFYSESVRYYFVEEIGSETRKSDIFHMQNNVINKSETAGRFDSINKILSARQQHDPAEMKKCMYDYCVQDYVTQQIFKPM
;
A
#
# COMPACT_ATOMS: atom_id res chain seq x y z
N MET A 1 -16.42 12.69 31.90
CA MET A 1 -16.95 11.40 31.40
C MET A 1 -15.99 10.25 31.67
N LEU A 2 -14.69 10.40 31.44
CA LEU A 2 -13.70 9.37 31.82
C LEU A 2 -13.79 8.98 33.31
N ASP A 3 -13.90 9.96 34.21
CA ASP A 3 -14.02 9.67 35.66
C ASP A 3 -15.31 8.92 36.00
N ILE A 4 -16.39 9.17 35.26
CA ILE A 4 -17.67 8.47 35.42
C ILE A 4 -17.54 7.03 34.92
N TRP A 5 -16.89 6.83 33.77
CA TRP A 5 -16.62 5.48 33.25
C TRP A 5 -15.74 4.66 34.19
N ASN A 6 -14.69 5.25 34.77
CA ASN A 6 -13.87 4.59 35.78
C ASN A 6 -14.71 4.19 37.00
N ALA A 7 -15.53 5.10 37.52
CA ALA A 7 -16.43 4.77 38.64
C ALA A 7 -17.42 3.65 38.26
N CYS A 8 -18.02 3.67 37.07
CA CYS A 8 -18.91 2.60 36.61
C CYS A 8 -18.20 1.23 36.58
N LYS A 9 -16.94 1.18 36.14
CA LYS A 9 -16.13 -0.05 36.19
C LYS A 9 -15.86 -0.51 37.63
N ASP A 10 -15.54 0.41 38.53
CA ASP A 10 -15.28 0.09 39.94
C ASP A 10 -16.51 -0.48 40.65
N TYR A 11 -17.71 -0.06 40.22
CA TYR A 11 -19.00 -0.52 40.76
C TYR A 11 -19.66 -1.64 39.95
N ASP A 12 -18.96 -2.23 38.96
CA ASP A 12 -19.46 -3.31 38.09
C ASP A 12 -20.80 -2.97 37.38
N VAL A 13 -20.96 -1.71 37.00
CA VAL A 13 -22.12 -1.20 36.27
C VAL A 13 -21.89 -1.33 34.77
N PHE A 14 -22.91 -1.74 34.01
CA PHE A 14 -22.83 -1.81 32.55
C PHE A 14 -22.42 -0.47 31.92
N THR A 15 -21.34 -0.47 31.12
CA THR A 15 -20.70 0.74 30.59
C THR A 15 -20.91 1.00 29.10
N GLY A 16 -21.66 0.16 28.38
CA GLY A 16 -21.74 0.23 26.91
C GLY A 16 -22.15 1.60 26.35
N ASP A 17 -23.19 2.23 26.92
CA ASP A 17 -23.69 3.53 26.44
C ASP A 17 -22.70 4.68 26.71
N ILE A 18 -22.01 4.66 27.85
CA ILE A 18 -21.03 5.70 28.19
C ILE A 18 -19.75 5.52 27.37
N GLU A 19 -19.34 4.28 27.14
CA GLU A 19 -18.23 3.92 26.27
C GLU A 19 -18.45 4.40 24.84
N GLU A 20 -19.62 4.12 24.26
CA GLU A 20 -19.97 4.57 22.91
C GLU A 20 -19.89 6.10 22.78
N ARG A 21 -20.43 6.82 23.77
CA ARG A 21 -20.41 8.29 23.79
C ARG A 21 -18.99 8.84 23.90
N ILE A 22 -18.14 8.22 24.72
CA ILE A 22 -16.74 8.63 24.84
C ILE A 22 -15.99 8.37 23.53
N VAL A 23 -16.19 7.21 22.90
CA VAL A 23 -15.56 6.85 21.62
C VAL A 23 -16.03 7.78 20.50
N ALA A 24 -17.32 8.07 20.42
CA ALA A 24 -17.86 9.02 19.44
C ALA A 24 -17.29 10.44 19.65
N GLN A 25 -17.18 10.90 20.90
CA GLN A 25 -16.57 12.19 21.20
C GLN A 25 -15.08 12.24 20.86
N MET A 26 -14.34 11.16 21.12
CA MET A 26 -12.94 11.05 20.71
C MET A 26 -12.80 11.20 19.20
N LEU A 27 -13.64 10.53 18.41
CA LEU A 27 -13.62 10.63 16.95
C LEU A 27 -13.94 12.05 16.47
N PHE A 28 -14.89 12.71 17.12
CA PHE A 28 -15.26 14.09 16.78
C PHE A 28 -14.15 15.10 17.13
N THR A 29 -13.53 14.94 18.31
CA THR A 29 -12.48 15.84 18.82
C THR A 29 -11.09 15.53 18.30
N LYS A 30 -10.90 14.37 17.65
CA LYS A 30 -9.61 13.87 17.16
C LYS A 30 -8.55 13.75 18.27
N SER A 31 -9.00 13.48 19.50
CA SER A 31 -8.13 13.32 20.67
C SER A 31 -7.37 11.98 20.62
N SER A 32 -6.11 11.98 21.07
CA SER A 32 -5.23 10.81 21.07
C SER A 32 -4.64 10.54 22.47
N ASP A 33 -5.52 10.43 23.47
CA ASP A 33 -5.15 10.08 24.85
C ASP A 33 -5.22 8.55 25.04
N LYS A 34 -4.18 7.94 25.61
CA LYS A 34 -4.13 6.49 25.88
C LYS A 34 -5.32 5.98 26.69
N ARG A 35 -5.85 6.80 27.61
CA ARG A 35 -7.04 6.44 28.40
C ARG A 35 -8.27 6.21 27.53
N LEU A 36 -8.34 6.83 26.36
CA LEU A 36 -9.44 6.62 25.41
C LEU A 36 -9.29 5.30 24.66
N THR A 37 -8.06 4.79 24.50
CA THR A 37 -7.80 3.46 23.96
C THR A 37 -8.33 2.39 24.92
N ASP A 38 -8.11 2.53 26.24
CA ASP A 38 -8.66 1.61 27.23
C ASP A 38 -10.19 1.56 27.22
N VAL A 39 -10.84 2.71 27.00
CA VAL A 39 -12.30 2.82 26.85
C VAL A 39 -12.75 2.08 25.60
N PHE A 40 -12.03 2.25 24.49
CA PHE A 40 -12.34 1.57 23.24
C PHE A 40 -12.21 0.05 23.35
N ASP A 41 -11.15 -0.45 24.00
CA ASP A 41 -10.97 -1.89 24.21
C ASP A 41 -12.11 -2.49 25.04
N SER A 42 -12.55 -1.77 26.08
CA SER A 42 -13.72 -2.14 26.89
C SER A 42 -15.01 -2.15 26.05
N TYR A 43 -15.19 -1.12 25.22
CA TYR A 43 -16.33 -1.00 24.31
C TYR A 43 -16.44 -2.18 23.34
N VAL A 44 -15.32 -2.57 22.72
CA VAL A 44 -15.28 -3.71 21.79
C VAL A 44 -15.64 -5.01 22.53
N LYS A 45 -15.06 -5.23 23.72
CA LYS A 45 -15.35 -6.41 24.56
C LYS A 45 -16.81 -6.50 25.00
N ASN A 46 -17.46 -5.35 25.22
CA ASN A 46 -18.87 -5.27 25.59
C ASN A 46 -19.84 -5.40 24.40
N GLY A 47 -19.34 -5.74 23.20
CA GLY A 47 -20.19 -5.90 22.01
C GLY A 47 -20.63 -4.58 21.39
N GLY A 48 -19.77 -3.56 21.47
CA GLY A 48 -20.01 -2.24 20.91
C GLY A 48 -20.48 -2.24 19.46
N HIS A 49 -21.19 -1.18 19.09
CA HIS A 49 -21.81 -1.05 17.78
C HIS A 49 -20.75 -1.04 16.67
N ARG A 50 -20.89 -1.95 15.71
CA ARG A 50 -19.87 -2.20 14.66
C ARG A 50 -19.54 -0.96 13.83
N THR A 51 -20.52 -0.08 13.61
CA THR A 51 -20.30 1.20 12.91
C THR A 51 -19.29 2.10 13.63
N VAL A 52 -19.36 2.17 14.96
CA VAL A 52 -18.47 3.00 15.79
C VAL A 52 -17.07 2.39 15.82
N ILE A 53 -16.99 1.05 15.92
CA ILE A 53 -15.74 0.29 15.83
C ILE A 53 -15.06 0.53 14.48
N ALA A 54 -15.79 0.41 13.37
CA ALA A 54 -15.28 0.65 12.03
C ALA A 54 -14.82 2.11 11.83
N ALA A 55 -15.56 3.08 12.37
CA ALA A 55 -15.17 4.49 12.33
C ALA A 55 -13.86 4.75 13.12
N TYR A 56 -13.71 4.12 14.28
CA TYR A 56 -12.47 4.19 15.06
C TYR A 56 -11.28 3.56 14.33
N ALA A 57 -11.48 2.38 13.76
CA ALA A 57 -10.47 1.71 12.95
C ALA A 57 -10.04 2.57 11.74
N ALA A 58 -11.01 3.14 11.02
CA ALA A 58 -10.75 4.00 9.86
C ALA A 58 -9.99 5.29 10.23
N TYR A 59 -10.34 5.92 11.35
CA TYR A 59 -9.63 7.10 11.84
C TYR A 59 -8.17 6.78 12.16
N ASN A 60 -7.91 5.73 12.94
CA ASN A 60 -6.54 5.35 13.31
C ASN A 60 -5.75 4.85 12.10
N ALA A 61 -6.38 4.09 11.19
CA ALA A 61 -5.77 3.68 9.93
C ALA A 61 -5.34 4.89 9.09
N PHE A 62 -6.16 5.94 9.00
CA PHE A 62 -5.80 7.18 8.31
C PHE A 62 -4.64 7.90 8.99
N MET A 63 -4.65 7.97 10.33
CA MET A 63 -3.55 8.58 11.09
C MET A 63 -2.23 7.83 10.90
N TYR A 64 -2.29 6.51 10.85
CA TYR A 64 -1.13 5.65 10.60
C TYR A 64 -0.63 5.74 9.15
N PHE A 65 -1.51 5.46 8.20
CA PHE A 65 -1.13 5.27 6.80
C PHE A 65 -0.87 6.59 6.08
N VAL A 66 -1.75 7.59 6.25
CA VAL A 66 -1.69 8.86 5.51
C VAL A 66 -0.94 9.95 6.28
N LYS A 67 -1.06 9.97 7.61
CA LYS A 67 -0.40 10.98 8.46
C LYS A 67 0.90 10.50 9.11
N HIS A 68 1.29 9.24 8.87
CA HIS A 68 2.53 8.65 9.39
C HIS A 68 2.70 8.79 10.91
N ARG A 69 1.59 8.68 11.65
CA ARG A 69 1.59 8.71 13.12
C ARG A 69 1.59 7.30 13.68
N GLU A 70 2.21 7.13 14.83
CA GLU A 70 2.08 5.89 15.58
C GLU A 70 0.67 5.75 16.14
N VAL A 71 0.16 4.52 16.12
CA VAL A 71 -1.14 4.12 16.65
C VAL A 71 -0.96 2.84 17.47
N ASP A 72 -1.94 2.54 18.32
CA ASP A 72 -1.93 1.31 19.09
C ASP A 72 -1.99 0.08 18.17
N ILE A 73 -1.23 -0.97 18.50
CA ILE A 73 -1.17 -2.22 17.73
C ILE A 73 -2.53 -2.91 17.72
N ALA A 74 -3.31 -2.80 18.80
CA ALA A 74 -4.65 -3.39 18.90
C ALA A 74 -5.60 -2.91 17.80
N VAL A 75 -5.34 -1.75 17.19
CA VAL A 75 -6.11 -1.26 16.03
C VAL A 75 -6.01 -2.23 14.85
N PHE A 76 -4.86 -2.86 14.62
CA PHE A 76 -4.66 -3.78 13.50
C PHE A 76 -5.40 -5.10 13.70
N ASP A 77 -5.52 -5.56 14.95
CA ASP A 77 -6.34 -6.73 15.29
C ASP A 77 -7.82 -6.46 14.98
N VAL A 78 -8.31 -5.27 15.35
CA VAL A 78 -9.68 -4.85 15.02
C VAL A 78 -9.90 -4.73 13.51
N ILE A 79 -8.93 -4.17 12.76
CA ILE A 79 -9.02 -4.09 11.30
C ILE A 79 -9.06 -5.50 10.69
N GLU A 80 -8.23 -6.42 11.18
CA GLU A 80 -8.21 -7.80 10.73
C GLU A 80 -9.57 -8.49 10.87
N GLU A 81 -10.18 -8.39 12.05
CA GLU A 81 -11.52 -8.93 12.29
C GLU A 81 -12.54 -8.35 11.31
N LEU A 82 -12.52 -7.03 11.08
CA LEU A 82 -13.43 -6.37 10.15
C LEU A 82 -13.23 -6.84 8.69
N ILE A 83 -11.99 -7.09 8.27
CA ILE A 83 -11.69 -7.66 6.95
C ILE A 83 -12.22 -9.09 6.85
N MET A 84 -11.98 -9.92 7.87
CA MET A 84 -12.42 -11.31 7.91
C MET A 84 -13.94 -11.47 7.88
N GLU A 85 -14.67 -10.53 8.49
CA GLU A 85 -16.14 -10.44 8.41
C GLU A 85 -16.66 -10.09 7.00
N LYS A 86 -15.78 -9.83 6.02
CA LYS A 86 -16.10 -9.42 4.63
C LYS A 86 -17.03 -8.21 4.55
N ARG A 87 -16.97 -7.31 5.52
CA ARG A 87 -17.75 -6.08 5.49
C ARG A 87 -17.09 -5.05 4.58
N ALA A 88 -17.90 -4.14 4.06
CA ALA A 88 -17.39 -2.95 3.41
C ALA A 88 -16.71 -2.06 4.47
N ILE A 89 -15.37 -2.06 4.46
CA ILE A 89 -14.56 -1.12 5.22
C ILE A 89 -13.83 -0.17 4.27
N PRO A 90 -13.47 1.04 4.72
CA PRO A 90 -12.67 1.95 3.91
C PRO A 90 -11.33 1.34 3.49
N ASP A 91 -10.90 1.60 2.25
CA ASP A 91 -9.63 1.12 1.72
C ASP A 91 -8.44 1.47 2.63
N VAL A 92 -8.48 2.62 3.30
CA VAL A 92 -7.41 3.06 4.21
C VAL A 92 -7.17 2.07 5.35
N CYS A 93 -8.20 1.37 5.85
CA CYS A 93 -8.03 0.33 6.86
C CYS A 93 -7.21 -0.83 6.32
N VAL A 94 -7.58 -1.31 5.13
CA VAL A 94 -6.90 -2.43 4.47
C VAL A 94 -5.45 -2.05 4.17
N LEU A 95 -5.21 -0.84 3.64
CA LEU A 95 -3.87 -0.37 3.33
C LEU A 95 -3.01 -0.17 4.58
N ALA A 96 -3.57 0.37 5.66
CA ALA A 96 -2.88 0.51 6.94
C ALA A 96 -2.44 -0.86 7.49
N TYR A 97 -3.34 -1.84 7.44
CA TYR A 97 -3.07 -3.22 7.85
C TYR A 97 -1.94 -3.84 7.00
N LEU A 98 -2.02 -3.72 5.68
CA LEU A 98 -0.97 -4.21 4.78
C LEU A 98 0.36 -3.46 5.00
N LYS A 99 0.33 -2.16 5.30
CA LYS A 99 1.56 -1.41 5.56
C LYS A 99 2.21 -1.84 6.87
N TYR A 100 1.41 -2.10 7.91
CA TYR A 100 1.88 -2.55 9.22
C TYR A 100 2.67 -3.87 9.13
N TYR A 101 2.12 -4.86 8.42
CA TYR A 101 2.78 -6.17 8.26
C TYR A 101 3.90 -6.16 7.22
N SER A 102 3.91 -5.19 6.29
CA SER A 102 5.01 -5.06 5.30
C SER A 102 6.35 -4.73 5.95
N LEU A 103 6.34 -4.23 7.19
CA LEU A 103 7.52 -3.94 7.99
C LEU A 103 7.86 -5.07 8.99
N ARG A 104 7.04 -6.12 9.03
CA ARG A 104 7.10 -7.24 9.99
C ARG A 104 6.92 -8.58 9.29
N THR A 105 7.44 -8.71 8.08
CA THR A 105 7.29 -9.91 7.25
C THR A 105 7.84 -11.17 7.94
N GLY A 106 8.88 -11.04 8.75
CA GLY A 106 9.44 -12.14 9.56
C GLY A 106 8.54 -12.66 10.69
N GLU A 107 7.49 -11.92 11.07
CA GLU A 107 6.53 -12.32 12.10
C GLU A 107 5.31 -13.05 11.51
N LEU A 108 5.22 -13.16 10.19
CA LEU A 108 4.05 -13.72 9.52
C LEU A 108 4.04 -15.25 9.57
N THR A 109 2.93 -15.80 10.05
CA THR A 109 2.62 -17.24 9.92
C THR A 109 2.19 -17.56 8.49
N GLU A 110 2.25 -18.82 8.08
CA GLU A 110 1.81 -19.23 6.73
C GLU A 110 0.35 -18.86 6.45
N SER A 111 -0.54 -19.05 7.43
CA SER A 111 -1.95 -18.67 7.30
C SER A 111 -2.11 -17.16 7.13
N LYS A 112 -1.33 -16.37 7.86
CA LYS A 112 -1.37 -14.91 7.78
C LYS A 112 -0.81 -14.40 6.44
N SER A 113 0.28 -14.98 5.98
CA SER A 113 0.87 -14.71 4.66
C SER A 113 -0.11 -14.99 3.53
N ARG A 114 -0.82 -16.12 3.58
CA ARG A 114 -1.86 -16.46 2.59
C ARG A 114 -3.01 -15.45 2.60
N PHE A 115 -3.45 -15.03 3.80
CA PHE A 115 -4.50 -14.02 3.94
C PHE A 115 -4.09 -12.67 3.34
N ILE A 116 -2.90 -12.18 3.68
CA ILE A 116 -2.34 -10.94 3.12
C ILE A 116 -2.19 -11.03 1.60
N TYR A 117 -1.70 -12.15 1.08
CA TYR A 117 -1.55 -12.38 -0.35
C TYR A 117 -2.88 -12.25 -1.10
N GLU A 118 -3.96 -12.85 -0.61
CA GLU A 118 -5.28 -12.76 -1.27
C GLU A 118 -5.82 -11.32 -1.27
N ILE A 119 -5.55 -10.54 -0.22
CA ILE A 119 -5.90 -9.11 -0.18
C ILE A 119 -5.11 -8.35 -1.24
N ILE A 120 -3.78 -8.49 -1.25
CA ILE A 120 -2.90 -7.80 -2.21
C ILE A 120 -3.29 -8.17 -3.64
N LYS A 121 -3.52 -9.45 -3.92
CA LYS A 121 -3.95 -9.95 -5.23
C LYS A 121 -5.27 -9.29 -5.68
N THR A 122 -6.23 -9.15 -4.77
CA THR A 122 -7.52 -8.52 -5.07
C THR A 122 -7.36 -7.03 -5.38
N LEU A 123 -6.57 -6.30 -4.59
CA LEU A 123 -6.28 -4.88 -4.82
C LEU A 123 -5.50 -4.66 -6.13
N CYS A 124 -4.51 -5.50 -6.37
CA CYS A 124 -3.72 -5.48 -7.59
C CYS A 124 -4.60 -5.73 -8.83
N ALA A 125 -5.60 -6.63 -8.77
CA ALA A 125 -6.49 -6.90 -9.90
C ALA A 125 -7.28 -5.66 -10.38
N VAL A 126 -7.41 -4.63 -9.54
CA VAL A 126 -8.06 -3.35 -9.86
C VAL A 126 -7.07 -2.17 -9.90
N ASP A 127 -5.79 -2.45 -10.15
CA ASP A 127 -4.67 -1.48 -10.24
C ASP A 127 -4.43 -0.63 -8.98
N LYS A 128 -4.89 -1.10 -7.80
CA LYS A 128 -4.57 -0.51 -6.50
C LYS A 128 -3.26 -1.11 -5.98
N CYS A 129 -2.16 -0.71 -6.60
CA CYS A 129 -0.82 -1.21 -6.31
C CYS A 129 0.00 -0.15 -5.57
N PHE A 130 0.87 -0.58 -4.65
CA PHE A 130 1.70 0.31 -3.82
C PHE A 130 3.12 -0.23 -3.71
N GLU A 131 4.12 0.66 -3.67
CA GLU A 131 5.54 0.30 -3.63
C GLU A 131 5.87 -0.59 -2.42
N PHE A 132 5.25 -0.32 -1.27
CA PHE A 132 5.51 -1.10 -0.04
C PHE A 132 5.05 -2.55 -0.12
N TYR A 133 4.21 -2.93 -1.10
CA TYR A 133 3.87 -4.33 -1.32
C TYR A 133 5.11 -5.16 -1.70
N LYS A 134 6.15 -4.52 -2.27
CA LYS A 134 7.40 -5.20 -2.61
C LYS A 134 8.10 -5.82 -1.41
N ASN A 135 7.90 -5.29 -0.20
CA ASN A 135 8.48 -5.89 1.01
C ASN A 135 8.00 -7.33 1.25
N TYR A 136 6.83 -7.71 0.73
CA TYR A 136 6.31 -9.08 0.85
C TYR A 136 6.95 -10.08 -0.12
N SER A 137 7.83 -9.65 -1.04
CA SER A 137 8.47 -10.56 -2.00
C SER A 137 9.32 -11.65 -1.36
N GLU A 138 9.76 -11.44 -0.12
CA GLU A 138 10.49 -12.45 0.68
C GLU A 138 9.57 -13.54 1.24
N VAL A 139 8.27 -13.28 1.30
CA VAL A 139 7.27 -14.17 1.93
C VAL A 139 6.49 -14.94 0.87
N PHE A 140 6.11 -14.29 -0.23
CA PHE A 140 5.41 -14.90 -1.36
C PHE A 140 5.70 -14.17 -2.67
N ALA A 141 5.50 -14.87 -3.78
CA ALA A 141 5.59 -14.27 -5.11
C ALA A 141 4.48 -13.22 -5.29
N LEU A 142 4.88 -12.00 -5.65
CA LEU A 142 3.94 -10.91 -5.86
C LEU A 142 3.15 -11.08 -7.16
N PRO A 143 1.94 -10.49 -7.25
CA PRO A 143 1.20 -10.42 -8.50
C PRO A 143 2.03 -9.78 -9.62
N TYR A 144 1.83 -10.23 -10.87
CA TYR A 144 2.65 -9.80 -12.02
C TYR A 144 2.68 -8.29 -12.25
N ASN A 145 1.59 -7.59 -11.91
CA ASN A 145 1.46 -6.15 -12.05
C ASN A 145 2.20 -5.35 -10.95
N MET A 146 2.88 -6.03 -10.03
CA MET A 146 3.80 -5.43 -9.07
C MET A 146 5.27 -5.58 -9.48
N THR A 147 5.64 -6.73 -10.04
CA THR A 147 7.04 -7.17 -10.18
C THR A 147 7.89 -6.22 -11.03
N ASP A 148 7.33 -5.69 -12.12
CA ASP A 148 8.06 -4.89 -13.11
C ASP A 148 7.71 -3.39 -13.05
N ARG A 149 7.04 -2.95 -11.97
CA ARG A 149 6.55 -1.57 -11.81
C ARG A 149 7.14 -0.90 -10.59
N THR A 150 7.39 0.39 -10.72
CA THR A 150 7.72 1.30 -9.61
C THR A 150 6.63 2.34 -9.48
N PHE A 151 6.26 2.68 -8.25
CA PHE A 151 5.07 3.49 -7.99
C PHE A 151 5.42 4.90 -7.54
N ALA A 152 4.84 5.88 -8.22
CA ALA A 152 4.79 7.26 -7.77
C ALA A 152 3.55 7.43 -6.89
N GLU A 153 3.75 7.82 -5.64
CA GLU A 153 2.70 7.90 -4.62
C GLU A 153 2.58 9.34 -4.10
N TYR A 154 1.35 9.81 -3.94
CA TYR A 154 1.05 11.12 -3.39
C TYR A 154 -0.04 11.04 -2.32
N ALA A 155 0.26 11.50 -1.11
CA ALA A 155 -0.72 11.61 -0.03
C ALA A 155 -1.48 12.94 -0.18
N GLY A 156 -2.80 12.85 -0.36
CA GLY A 156 -3.66 14.03 -0.59
C GLY A 156 -5.00 13.89 0.14
N ASN A 157 -5.90 14.84 -0.09
CA ASN A 157 -7.28 14.69 0.36
C ASN A 157 -8.02 13.72 -0.59
N PRO A 158 -8.72 12.68 -0.08
CA PRO A 158 -9.49 11.75 -0.91
C PRO A 158 -10.51 12.40 -1.84
N ASP A 159 -11.04 13.57 -1.47
CA ASP A 159 -12.05 14.29 -2.25
C ASP A 159 -11.44 15.25 -3.30
N SER A 160 -10.11 15.37 -3.33
CA SER A 160 -9.40 16.19 -4.31
C SER A 160 -9.35 15.52 -5.68
N ARG A 161 -9.34 16.33 -6.73
CA ARG A 161 -8.91 15.90 -8.06
C ARG A 161 -7.38 15.98 -8.11
N VAL A 162 -6.71 14.85 -8.37
CA VAL A 162 -5.26 14.82 -8.47
C VAL A 162 -4.83 14.36 -9.86
N GLU A 163 -3.91 15.11 -10.46
CA GLU A 163 -3.26 14.78 -11.71
C GLU A 163 -1.78 14.51 -11.49
N ILE A 164 -1.24 13.51 -12.17
CA ILE A 164 0.20 13.31 -12.31
C ILE A 164 0.64 13.80 -13.68
N HIS A 165 1.71 14.58 -13.70
CA HIS A 165 2.38 15.06 -14.89
C HIS A 165 3.77 14.46 -14.96
N TYR A 166 4.15 13.87 -16.09
CA TYR A 166 5.41 13.14 -16.18
C TYR A 166 6.07 13.14 -17.56
N TRP A 167 7.39 12.91 -17.56
CA TRP A 167 8.27 12.79 -18.73
C TRP A 167 9.18 11.58 -18.59
N PHE A 168 9.33 10.80 -19.66
CA PHE A 168 10.34 9.75 -19.73
C PHE A 168 11.69 10.32 -20.15
N GLY A 169 12.73 10.04 -19.36
CA GLY A 169 14.10 10.50 -19.59
C GLY A 169 14.19 12.00 -19.83
N GLU A 170 14.92 12.37 -20.88
CA GLU A 170 15.10 13.75 -21.35
C GLU A 170 14.07 14.19 -22.40
N SER A 171 13.02 13.39 -22.63
CA SER A 171 11.95 13.76 -23.55
C SER A 171 11.30 15.09 -23.16
N SER A 172 10.94 15.90 -24.15
CA SER A 172 10.14 17.11 -23.97
C SER A 172 8.64 16.84 -23.93
N ASN A 173 8.20 15.63 -24.28
CA ASN A 173 6.78 15.27 -24.30
C ASN A 173 6.27 15.01 -22.87
N GLU A 174 5.40 15.90 -22.38
CA GLU A 174 4.69 15.76 -21.11
C GLU A 174 3.45 14.87 -21.29
N TYR A 175 3.22 13.98 -20.34
CA TYR A 175 2.01 13.18 -20.23
C TYR A 175 1.27 13.59 -18.95
N THR A 176 -0.06 13.56 -18.99
CA THR A 176 -0.93 13.90 -17.85
C THR A 176 -2.00 12.83 -17.66
N GLU A 177 -2.25 12.48 -16.40
CA GLU A 177 -3.26 11.47 -16.04
C GLU A 177 -3.97 11.84 -14.74
N ILE A 178 -5.30 11.76 -14.73
CA ILE A 178 -6.10 11.92 -13.50
C ILE A 178 -6.05 10.63 -12.71
N LEU A 179 -5.70 10.73 -11.43
CA LEU A 179 -5.57 9.59 -10.53
C LEU A 179 -6.81 9.47 -9.64
N SER A 180 -7.19 8.22 -9.38
CA SER A 180 -8.23 7.90 -8.39
C SER A 180 -7.61 7.79 -7.00
N SER A 181 -8.32 8.27 -5.98
CA SER A 181 -7.89 8.10 -4.59
C SER A 181 -8.07 6.65 -4.14
N CYS A 182 -7.09 6.14 -3.42
CA CYS A 182 -7.14 4.87 -2.73
C CYS A 182 -6.63 5.07 -1.29
N GLY A 183 -7.55 5.19 -0.34
CA GLY A 183 -7.22 5.37 1.08
C GLY A 183 -6.41 6.63 1.39
N GLY A 184 -6.63 7.73 0.67
CA GLY A 184 -5.90 8.99 0.84
C GLY A 184 -4.60 9.11 0.05
N TYR A 185 -4.30 8.11 -0.79
CA TYR A 185 -3.18 8.14 -1.72
C TYR A 185 -3.65 8.16 -3.16
N PHE A 186 -2.86 8.80 -4.01
CA PHE A 186 -2.97 8.79 -5.46
C PHE A 186 -1.71 8.15 -6.01
N VAL A 187 -1.88 7.08 -6.78
CA VAL A 187 -0.75 6.22 -7.16
C VAL A 187 -0.70 6.00 -8.66
N LYS A 188 0.49 6.12 -9.23
CA LYS A 188 0.79 5.77 -10.62
C LYS A 188 1.96 4.79 -10.69
N GLY A 189 1.74 3.61 -11.25
CA GLY A 189 2.83 2.66 -11.52
C GLY A 189 3.45 2.87 -12.90
N PHE A 190 4.78 2.93 -12.94
CA PHE A 190 5.61 3.01 -14.15
C PHE A 190 6.40 1.72 -14.35
N THR A 191 6.43 1.20 -15.58
CA THR A 191 7.37 0.15 -15.98
C THR A 191 8.60 0.83 -16.56
N LEU A 192 9.73 0.70 -15.88
CA LEU A 192 11.01 1.31 -16.26
C LEU A 192 12.05 0.21 -16.46
N PHE A 193 12.58 0.08 -17.67
CA PHE A 193 13.74 -0.78 -17.90
C PHE A 193 15.00 -0.19 -17.25
N TYR A 194 16.05 -1.00 -17.14
CA TYR A 194 17.31 -0.59 -16.55
C TYR A 194 17.84 0.70 -17.21
N SER A 195 18.24 1.66 -16.38
CA SER A 195 18.67 3.03 -16.72
C SER A 195 17.57 3.99 -17.16
N GLU A 196 16.36 3.52 -17.45
CA GLU A 196 15.23 4.39 -17.77
C GLU A 196 14.81 5.18 -16.53
N SER A 197 14.40 6.42 -16.78
CA SER A 197 13.96 7.34 -15.75
C SER A 197 12.66 8.03 -16.13
N VAL A 198 11.95 8.49 -15.10
CA VAL A 198 10.78 9.34 -15.22
C VAL A 198 10.95 10.53 -14.28
N ARG A 199 10.63 11.72 -14.78
CA ARG A 199 10.47 12.93 -13.97
C ARG A 199 8.98 13.20 -13.84
N TYR A 200 8.48 13.49 -12.65
CA TYR A 200 7.04 13.69 -12.45
C TYR A 200 6.74 14.65 -11.31
N TYR A 201 5.53 15.22 -11.31
CA TYR A 201 4.97 15.96 -10.19
C TYR A 201 3.45 15.77 -10.14
N PHE A 202 2.85 16.11 -9.01
CA PHE A 202 1.41 16.05 -8.80
C PHE A 202 0.79 17.44 -8.74
N VAL A 203 -0.43 17.55 -9.23
CA VAL A 203 -1.30 18.71 -9.07
C VAL A 203 -2.56 18.25 -8.33
N GLU A 204 -2.80 18.81 -7.15
CA GLU A 204 -4.00 18.58 -6.36
C GLU A 204 -4.92 19.81 -6.45
N GLU A 205 -6.16 19.59 -6.86
CA GLU A 205 -7.21 20.60 -6.90
C GLU A 205 -8.30 20.25 -5.87
N ILE A 206 -8.55 21.18 -4.94
CA ILE A 206 -9.63 21.08 -3.95
C ILE A 206 -10.42 22.38 -3.87
N GLY A 207 -11.67 22.34 -4.35
CA GLY A 207 -12.48 23.54 -4.47
C GLY A 207 -11.79 24.58 -5.37
N SER A 208 -11.37 25.70 -4.81
CA SER A 208 -10.63 26.77 -5.51
C SER A 208 -9.12 26.76 -5.26
N GLU A 209 -8.62 25.87 -4.40
CA GLU A 209 -7.18 25.76 -4.13
C GLU A 209 -6.54 24.75 -5.08
N THR A 210 -5.41 25.17 -5.67
CA THR A 210 -4.53 24.28 -6.44
C THR A 210 -3.18 24.20 -5.75
N ARG A 211 -2.69 22.98 -5.52
CA ARG A 211 -1.38 22.69 -4.93
C ARG A 211 -0.57 21.88 -5.92
N LYS A 212 0.69 22.25 -6.08
CA LYS A 212 1.64 21.55 -6.93
C LYS A 212 2.75 20.99 -6.06
N SER A 213 3.09 19.72 -6.24
CA SER A 213 4.24 19.12 -5.57
C SER A 213 5.55 19.59 -6.20
N ASP A 214 6.67 19.27 -5.54
CA ASP A 214 7.97 19.31 -6.18
C ASP A 214 8.05 18.32 -7.35
N ILE A 215 9.04 18.54 -8.23
CA ILE A 215 9.37 17.58 -9.30
C ILE A 215 10.24 16.48 -8.70
N PHE A 216 9.75 15.26 -8.77
CA PHE A 216 10.44 14.04 -8.38
C PHE A 216 11.16 13.41 -9.57
N HIS A 217 12.23 12.67 -9.28
CA HIS A 217 12.95 11.87 -10.25
C HIS A 217 13.03 10.43 -9.78
N MET A 218 12.62 9.51 -10.64
CA MET A 218 12.66 8.07 -10.41
C MET A 218 13.43 7.43 -11.54
N GLN A 219 14.35 6.53 -11.22
CA GLN A 219 15.15 5.78 -12.19
C GLN A 219 15.25 4.33 -11.75
N ASN A 220 15.12 3.39 -12.68
CA ASN A 220 15.38 1.99 -12.38
C ASN A 220 16.88 1.69 -12.54
N ASN A 221 17.55 1.49 -11.40
CA ASN A 221 18.95 1.07 -11.34
C ASN A 221 19.12 -0.33 -10.74
N VAL A 222 18.01 -1.07 -10.57
CA VAL A 222 18.01 -2.37 -9.91
C VAL A 222 17.97 -3.48 -10.97
N ILE A 223 18.84 -4.46 -10.79
CA ILE A 223 18.80 -5.71 -11.55
C ILE A 223 18.28 -6.77 -10.58
N ASN A 224 17.17 -7.40 -10.94
CA ASN A 224 16.70 -8.54 -10.18
C ASN A 224 17.70 -9.70 -10.34
N LYS A 225 18.24 -10.14 -9.20
CA LYS A 225 19.24 -11.21 -9.14
C LYS A 225 18.61 -12.58 -8.89
N SER A 226 17.27 -12.67 -8.76
CA SER A 226 16.60 -13.94 -8.55
C SER A 226 16.79 -14.90 -9.74
N GLU A 227 16.79 -16.20 -9.44
CA GLU A 227 16.87 -17.27 -10.44
C GLU A 227 15.55 -17.43 -11.22
N THR A 228 14.44 -16.94 -10.66
CA THR A 228 13.12 -16.88 -11.29
C THR A 228 12.96 -15.63 -12.17
N ALA A 229 13.95 -15.38 -13.03
CA ALA A 229 14.00 -14.20 -13.89
C ALA A 229 12.99 -14.30 -15.05
N GLY A 230 12.10 -13.32 -15.16
CA GLY A 230 11.19 -13.18 -16.28
C GLY A 230 11.85 -12.53 -17.50
N ARG A 231 11.07 -12.37 -18.58
CA ARG A 231 11.52 -11.68 -19.80
C ARG A 231 12.02 -10.26 -19.51
N PHE A 232 11.34 -9.55 -18.61
CA PHE A 232 11.69 -8.21 -18.17
C PHE A 232 13.08 -8.17 -17.50
N ASP A 233 13.35 -9.10 -16.58
CA ASP A 233 14.64 -9.23 -15.91
C ASP A 233 15.77 -9.55 -16.87
N SER A 234 15.55 -10.45 -17.83
CA SER A 234 16.55 -10.79 -18.86
C SER A 234 16.90 -9.58 -19.73
N ILE A 235 15.91 -8.76 -20.11
CA ILE A 235 16.16 -7.50 -20.84
C ILE A 235 16.96 -6.53 -19.96
N ASN A 236 16.60 -6.37 -18.69
CA ASN A 236 17.32 -5.50 -17.77
C ASN A 236 18.78 -5.92 -17.56
N LYS A 237 19.07 -7.23 -17.52
CA LYS A 237 20.45 -7.76 -17.48
C LYS A 237 21.24 -7.38 -18.73
N ILE A 238 20.65 -7.50 -19.92
CA ILE A 238 21.27 -7.09 -21.20
C ILE A 238 21.56 -5.58 -21.20
N LEU A 239 20.57 -4.77 -20.81
CA LEU A 239 20.71 -3.30 -20.76
C LEU A 239 21.78 -2.88 -19.75
N SER A 240 21.88 -3.56 -18.61
CA SER A 240 22.94 -3.31 -17.64
C SER A 240 24.33 -3.65 -18.16
N ALA A 241 24.52 -4.83 -18.77
CA ALA A 241 25.81 -5.21 -19.34
C ALA A 241 26.25 -4.21 -20.42
N ARG A 242 25.29 -3.72 -21.22
CA ARG A 242 25.53 -2.66 -22.21
C ARG A 242 26.00 -1.36 -21.55
N GLN A 243 25.34 -0.90 -20.47
CA GLN A 243 25.73 0.32 -19.77
C GLN A 243 27.11 0.20 -19.10
N GLN A 244 27.46 -0.99 -18.61
CA GLN A 244 28.77 -1.27 -18.02
C GLN A 244 29.88 -1.46 -19.07
N HIS A 245 29.56 -1.35 -20.37
CA HIS A 245 30.48 -1.63 -21.47
C HIS A 245 31.13 -3.02 -21.40
N ASP A 246 30.37 -4.04 -20.95
CA ASP A 246 30.81 -5.44 -20.90
C ASP A 246 30.18 -6.24 -22.06
N PRO A 247 30.85 -6.33 -23.23
CA PRO A 247 30.33 -7.05 -24.39
C PRO A 247 30.28 -8.57 -24.17
N ALA A 248 31.10 -9.12 -23.26
CA ALA A 248 31.13 -10.56 -23.00
C ALA A 248 29.88 -10.98 -22.21
N GLU A 249 29.56 -10.27 -21.12
CA GLU A 249 28.34 -10.53 -20.35
C GLU A 249 27.09 -10.17 -21.16
N MET A 250 27.13 -9.08 -21.95
CA MET A 250 26.01 -8.72 -22.82
C MET A 250 25.69 -9.85 -23.82
N LYS A 251 26.71 -10.40 -24.49
CA LYS A 251 26.54 -11.51 -25.44
C LYS A 251 25.96 -12.76 -24.76
N LYS A 252 26.43 -13.07 -23.55
CA LYS A 252 25.93 -14.19 -22.76
C LYS A 252 24.46 -13.99 -22.38
N CYS A 253 24.09 -12.84 -21.81
CA CYS A 253 22.70 -12.55 -21.46
C CYS A 253 21.76 -12.57 -22.68
N MET A 254 22.21 -12.06 -23.84
CA MET A 254 21.44 -12.11 -25.08
C MET A 254 21.25 -13.56 -25.57
N TYR A 255 22.30 -14.38 -25.48
CA TYR A 255 22.19 -15.79 -25.85
C TYR A 255 21.19 -16.53 -24.95
N ASP A 256 21.31 -16.37 -23.63
CA ASP A 256 20.41 -16.99 -22.65
C ASP A 256 18.95 -16.58 -22.90
N TYR A 257 18.71 -15.29 -23.17
CA TYR A 257 17.39 -14.78 -23.55
C TYR A 257 16.83 -15.47 -24.81
N CYS A 258 17.63 -15.55 -25.89
CA CYS A 258 17.19 -16.19 -27.14
C CYS A 258 16.90 -17.68 -26.95
N VAL A 259 17.71 -18.38 -26.16
CA VAL A 259 17.48 -19.79 -25.82
C VAL A 259 16.17 -19.95 -25.06
N GLN A 260 15.93 -19.13 -24.03
CA GLN A 260 14.67 -19.17 -23.27
C GLN A 260 13.45 -18.89 -24.15
N ASP A 261 13.50 -17.84 -24.97
CA ASP A 261 12.40 -17.49 -25.89
C ASP A 261 12.08 -18.63 -26.87
N TYR A 262 13.11 -19.22 -27.47
CA TYR A 262 12.94 -20.37 -28.36
C TYR A 262 12.34 -21.58 -27.64
N VAL A 263 12.86 -21.94 -26.46
CA VAL A 263 12.37 -23.09 -25.68
C VAL A 263 10.92 -22.87 -25.27
N THR A 264 10.56 -21.67 -24.81
CA THR A 264 9.17 -21.32 -24.46
C THR A 264 8.24 -21.50 -25.65
N GLN A 265 8.62 -21.04 -26.86
CA GLN A 265 7.82 -21.21 -28.07
C GLN A 265 7.63 -22.67 -28.49
N GLN A 266 8.63 -23.54 -28.25
CA GLN A 266 8.53 -24.96 -28.60
C GLN A 266 7.68 -25.75 -27.60
N ILE A 267 7.78 -25.42 -26.30
CA ILE A 267 7.08 -26.11 -25.21
C ILE A 267 5.62 -25.65 -25.12
N PHE A 268 5.38 -24.34 -25.20
CA PHE A 268 4.05 -23.74 -25.10
C PHE A 268 3.56 -23.34 -26.48
N LYS A 269 3.07 -24.32 -27.25
CA LYS A 269 2.38 -24.02 -28.51
C LYS A 269 1.03 -23.36 -28.20
N PRO A 270 0.68 -22.26 -28.87
CA PRO A 270 -0.65 -21.67 -28.72
C PRO A 270 -1.70 -22.72 -29.11
N MET A 271 -2.71 -22.89 -28.25
CA MET A 271 -3.90 -23.69 -28.55
C MET A 271 -4.73 -23.05 -29.66
#